data_AF-A0A1I7U4A7-F1
#
_entry.id   AF-A0A1I7U4A7-F1
#
_cell.length_a   1.000
_cell.length_b   1.000
_cell.length_c   1.000
_cell.angle_alpha   90.00
_cell.angle_beta   90.00
_cell.angle_gamma   90.00
#
_symmetry.space_group_name_H-M   'P 1'
#
loop_
_entity.id
_entity.type
_entity.pdbx_description
1 polymer ?
#
loop_
_entity_poly.entity_id
_entity_poly.type
_entity_poly.pdbx_seq_one_letter_code
_entity_poly.pdbx_strand_id
1 'polypeptide(L)'
;MSTEFQFPLLKLPWVCLEHFLNTSGVFNVFDLITFSLISKRCYRIVKLLKHRELKAYDFKIDDSSIEIRFVRSELKIIGKWKLDLGEEWKTNPFMELFYINPEDKNWVPSRALQLLTNDPESSVVNAFQYLMALFSRPVEQIFLELDEFNQSERIFRSLGIDQCNTMCIEGNKK
;
A
#
# COMPACT_ATOMS: atom_id res chain seq x y z
N MET A 1 32.02 -24.39 -5.94
CA MET A 1 31.62 -22.99 -6.19
C MET A 1 30.11 -22.93 -6.07
N SER A 2 29.58 -22.31 -5.02
CA SER A 2 28.14 -22.11 -4.86
C SER A 2 27.65 -21.21 -5.97
N THR A 3 26.74 -21.70 -6.82
CA THR A 3 25.95 -20.84 -7.69
C THR A 3 25.00 -20.05 -6.81
N GLU A 4 25.47 -18.93 -6.27
CA GLU A 4 24.59 -17.94 -5.66
C GLU A 4 23.46 -17.68 -6.65
N PHE A 5 22.22 -17.82 -6.20
CA PHE A 5 21.03 -17.49 -6.98
C PHE A 5 21.07 -16.00 -7.32
N GLN A 6 21.72 -15.66 -8.44
CA GLN A 6 21.80 -14.31 -8.94
C GLN A 6 20.55 -14.05 -9.77
N PHE A 7 19.68 -13.15 -9.29
CA PHE A 7 18.47 -12.71 -10.00
C PHE A 7 18.82 -12.18 -11.40
N PRO A 8 18.52 -12.92 -12.48
CA PRO A 8 18.94 -12.55 -13.83
C PRO A 8 18.34 -11.22 -14.29
N LEU A 9 17.13 -10.91 -13.81
CA LEU A 9 16.43 -9.64 -14.07
C LEU A 9 17.31 -8.44 -13.71
N LEU A 10 18.01 -8.47 -12.57
CA LEU A 10 18.83 -7.36 -12.09
C LEU A 10 20.13 -7.16 -12.88
N LYS A 11 20.44 -8.03 -13.85
CA LYS A 11 21.58 -7.86 -14.76
C LYS A 11 21.21 -7.13 -16.06
N LEU A 12 19.93 -6.90 -16.29
CA LEU A 12 19.47 -6.21 -17.48
C LEU A 12 19.92 -4.74 -17.49
N PRO A 13 20.19 -4.15 -18.67
CA PRO A 13 20.40 -2.72 -18.82
C PRO A 13 19.22 -1.92 -18.24
N TRP A 14 19.49 -0.71 -17.74
CA TRP A 14 18.47 0.15 -17.14
C TRP A 14 17.22 0.33 -18.02
N VAL A 15 17.42 0.58 -19.31
CA VAL A 15 16.32 0.76 -20.27
C VAL A 15 15.41 -0.46 -20.34
N CYS A 16 15.97 -1.67 -20.28
CA CYS A 16 15.20 -2.90 -20.28
C CYS A 16 14.44 -3.09 -18.97
N LEU A 17 15.07 -2.78 -17.83
CA LEU A 17 14.43 -2.79 -16.51
C LEU A 17 13.26 -1.81 -16.45
N GLU A 18 13.48 -0.57 -16.89
CA GLU A 18 12.45 0.46 -16.92
C GLU A 18 11.28 0.10 -17.85
N HIS A 19 11.58 -0.43 -19.03
CA HIS A 19 10.53 -0.89 -19.94
C HIS A 19 9.72 -2.03 -19.30
N PHE A 20 10.39 -3.06 -18.78
CA PHE A 20 9.74 -4.23 -18.22
C PHE A 20 8.93 -3.93 -16.96
N LEU A 21 9.47 -3.12 -16.04
CA LEU A 21 8.84 -2.84 -14.75
C LEU A 21 7.82 -1.69 -14.80
N ASN A 22 7.94 -0.74 -15.73
CA ASN A 22 7.12 0.49 -15.71
C ASN A 22 6.29 0.72 -16.98
N THR A 23 6.68 0.16 -18.14
CA THR A 23 6.05 0.50 -19.44
C THR A 23 5.30 -0.67 -20.07
N SER A 24 5.74 -1.90 -19.83
CA SER A 24 5.20 -3.11 -20.45
C SER A 24 3.77 -3.45 -20.03
N GLY A 25 3.28 -2.85 -18.93
CA GLY A 25 2.01 -3.22 -18.30
C GLY A 25 2.03 -4.57 -17.58
N VAL A 26 3.18 -5.26 -17.52
CA VAL A 26 3.33 -6.57 -16.87
C VAL A 26 3.30 -6.43 -15.34
N PHE A 27 3.90 -5.37 -14.81
CA PHE A 27 3.96 -5.10 -13.38
C PHE A 27 2.95 -4.01 -13.02
N ASN A 28 2.01 -4.33 -12.14
CA ASN A 28 1.18 -3.34 -11.50
C ASN A 28 1.88 -2.76 -10.24
N VAL A 29 1.22 -1.81 -9.57
CA VAL A 29 1.77 -1.17 -8.36
C VAL A 29 2.09 -2.19 -7.25
N PHE A 30 1.31 -3.26 -7.11
CA PHE A 30 1.52 -4.31 -6.11
C PHE A 30 2.73 -5.19 -6.43
N ASP A 31 2.91 -5.54 -7.70
CA ASP A 31 4.08 -6.27 -8.15
C ASP A 31 5.36 -5.45 -7.89
N LEU A 32 5.28 -4.14 -8.07
CA LEU A 32 6.38 -3.22 -7.78
C LEU A 32 6.67 -3.10 -6.28
N ILE A 33 5.65 -3.00 -5.43
CA ILE A 33 5.82 -3.01 -3.96
C ILE A 33 6.45 -4.34 -3.52
N THR A 34 5.95 -5.45 -4.03
CA THR A 34 6.47 -6.77 -3.71
C THR A 34 7.93 -6.89 -4.16
N PHE A 35 8.22 -6.46 -5.39
CA PHE A 35 9.57 -6.45 -5.93
C PHE A 35 10.50 -5.57 -5.09
N SER A 36 10.06 -4.38 -4.65
CA SER A 36 10.87 -3.48 -3.83
C SER A 36 11.20 -4.04 -2.45
N LEU A 37 10.36 -4.94 -1.91
CA LEU A 37 10.59 -5.60 -0.62
C LEU A 37 11.67 -6.71 -0.70
N ILE A 38 11.99 -7.23 -1.89
CA ILE A 38 12.98 -8.33 -2.05
C ILE A 38 14.38 -7.92 -1.61
N SER A 39 14.81 -6.68 -1.92
CA SER A 39 16.15 -6.20 -1.54
C SER A 39 16.27 -4.68 -1.62
N LYS A 40 17.30 -4.12 -0.96
CA LYS A 40 17.66 -2.70 -1.08
C LYS A 40 17.89 -2.25 -2.53
N ARG A 41 18.40 -3.14 -3.39
CA ARG A 41 18.62 -2.84 -4.81
C ARG A 41 17.30 -2.74 -5.55
N CYS A 42 16.35 -3.65 -5.31
CA CYS A 42 15.02 -3.60 -5.91
C CYS A 42 14.27 -2.35 -5.46
N TYR A 43 14.32 -2.01 -4.17
CA TYR A 43 13.78 -0.76 -3.64
C TYR A 43 14.30 0.47 -4.40
N ARG A 44 15.61 0.57 -4.59
CA ARG A 44 16.21 1.68 -5.34
C ARG A 44 15.75 1.72 -6.80
N ILE A 45 15.63 0.57 -7.46
CA ILE A 45 15.12 0.49 -8.83
C ILE A 45 13.70 1.04 -8.87
N VAL A 46 12.78 0.51 -8.07
CA VAL A 46 11.37 0.93 -8.07
C VAL A 46 11.22 2.41 -7.73
N LYS A 47 11.98 2.91 -6.74
CA LYS A 47 11.98 4.33 -6.38
C LYS A 47 12.42 5.26 -7.53
N LEU A 48 13.32 4.79 -8.40
CA LEU A 48 13.76 5.54 -9.58
C LEU A 48 12.75 5.45 -10.74
N LEU A 49 11.91 4.42 -10.77
CA LEU A 49 10.81 4.32 -11.73
C LEU A 49 9.77 5.38 -11.38
N LYS A 50 9.57 6.35 -12.27
CA LYS A 50 8.46 7.31 -12.16
C LYS A 50 7.15 6.59 -12.49
N HIS A 51 6.62 5.82 -11.54
CA HIS A 51 5.40 5.03 -11.74
C HIS A 51 4.23 5.94 -12.09
N ARG A 52 3.68 5.78 -13.30
CA ARG A 52 2.75 6.78 -13.88
C ARG A 52 1.31 6.57 -13.44
N GLU A 53 0.94 5.34 -13.10
CA GLU A 53 -0.46 4.98 -12.85
C GLU A 53 -0.92 5.38 -11.45
N LEU A 54 -0.08 5.28 -10.44
CA LEU A 54 -0.41 5.73 -9.09
C LEU A 54 -0.33 7.26 -9.04
N LYS A 55 -1.42 7.93 -8.69
CA LYS A 55 -1.53 9.38 -8.60
C LYS A 55 -1.63 9.88 -7.17
N ALA A 56 -2.35 9.16 -6.32
CA ALA A 56 -2.59 9.54 -4.94
C ALA A 56 -2.87 8.32 -4.06
N TYR A 57 -3.05 8.58 -2.76
CA TYR A 57 -3.54 7.63 -1.78
C TYR A 57 -4.82 8.15 -1.13
N ASP A 58 -5.75 7.25 -0.83
CA ASP A 58 -6.84 7.52 0.09
C ASP A 58 -6.72 6.64 1.33
N PHE A 59 -7.14 7.15 2.48
CA PHE A 59 -7.15 6.42 3.74
C PHE A 59 -8.57 6.17 4.19
N LYS A 60 -8.86 4.94 4.65
CA LYS A 60 -10.03 4.65 5.45
C LYS A 60 -9.56 4.08 6.78
N ILE A 61 -10.02 4.64 7.89
CA ILE A 61 -9.72 4.19 9.24
C ILE A 61 -11.05 4.02 9.94
N ASP A 62 -11.36 2.78 10.30
CA ASP A 62 -12.52 2.40 11.12
C ASP A 62 -12.09 1.52 12.30
N ASP A 63 -13.05 1.10 13.13
CA ASP A 63 -12.82 0.29 14.32
C ASP A 63 -12.31 -1.12 14.01
N SER A 64 -12.64 -1.63 12.82
CA SER A 64 -12.34 -2.99 12.38
C SER A 64 -11.08 -3.09 11.53
N SER A 65 -10.69 -2.01 10.85
CA SER A 65 -9.65 -2.06 9.83
C SER A 65 -9.07 -0.69 9.45
N ILE A 66 -7.88 -0.74 8.86
CA ILE A 66 -7.22 0.40 8.24
C ILE A 66 -6.95 0.05 6.77
N GLU A 67 -7.41 0.91 5.87
CA GLU A 67 -7.18 0.75 4.43
C GLU A 67 -6.33 1.90 3.86
N ILE A 68 -5.23 1.55 3.19
CA ILE A 68 -4.47 2.45 2.31
C ILE A 68 -4.85 2.12 0.87
N ARG A 69 -5.61 2.99 0.22
CA ARG A 69 -6.11 2.80 -1.14
C ARG A 69 -5.19 3.47 -2.15
N PHE A 70 -4.89 2.75 -3.23
CA PHE A 70 -4.03 3.21 -4.32
C PHE A 70 -4.91 3.83 -5.40
N VAL A 71 -4.78 5.14 -5.62
CA VAL A 71 -5.67 5.91 -6.50
C VAL A 71 -4.97 6.22 -7.82
N ARG A 72 -5.60 5.86 -8.94
CA ARG A 72 -5.13 6.17 -10.30
C ARG A 72 -5.75 7.45 -10.88
N SER A 73 -6.95 7.77 -10.44
CA SER A 73 -7.72 8.98 -10.77
C SER A 73 -8.82 9.13 -9.71
N GLU A 74 -9.44 10.30 -9.59
CA GLU A 74 -10.47 10.63 -8.58
C GLU A 74 -11.52 9.52 -8.33
N LEU A 75 -11.89 8.75 -9.36
CA LEU A 75 -12.90 7.69 -9.27
C LEU A 75 -12.36 6.24 -9.43
N LYS A 76 -11.04 6.06 -9.47
CA LYS A 76 -10.44 4.74 -9.77
C LYS A 76 -9.38 4.34 -8.76
N ILE A 77 -9.82 3.57 -7.78
CA ILE A 77 -8.95 2.77 -6.93
C ILE A 77 -8.43 1.60 -7.76
N ILE A 78 -7.11 1.36 -7.75
CA ILE A 78 -6.47 0.25 -8.48
C ILE A 78 -6.02 -0.87 -7.54
N GLY A 79 -5.92 -0.56 -6.25
CA GLY A 79 -6.13 -1.55 -5.23
C GLY A 79 -6.01 -0.97 -3.83
N LYS A 80 -5.80 -1.80 -2.81
CA LYS A 80 -5.69 -1.35 -1.42
C LYS A 80 -4.80 -2.26 -0.59
N TRP A 81 -4.26 -1.68 0.47
CA TRP A 81 -3.67 -2.41 1.58
C TRP A 81 -4.67 -2.36 2.74
N LYS A 82 -5.20 -3.50 3.18
CA LYS A 82 -6.09 -3.61 4.34
C LYS A 82 -5.29 -4.19 5.50
N LEU A 83 -5.44 -3.59 6.67
CA LEU A 83 -4.95 -4.14 7.92
C LEU A 83 -6.12 -4.31 8.86
N ASP A 84 -6.31 -5.51 9.37
CA ASP A 84 -7.41 -5.86 10.26
C ASP A 84 -7.04 -5.54 11.72
N LEU A 85 -8.01 -5.03 12.48
CA LEU A 85 -7.89 -4.62 13.88
C LEU A 85 -8.81 -5.48 14.79
N GLY A 86 -8.75 -5.27 16.10
CA GLY A 86 -9.82 -5.66 17.03
C GLY A 86 -10.07 -7.18 17.18
N GLU A 87 -11.19 -7.69 16.68
CA GLU A 87 -11.48 -9.14 16.62
C GLU A 87 -11.23 -9.72 15.23
N GLU A 88 -11.25 -8.88 14.18
CA GLU A 88 -11.01 -9.28 12.79
C GLU A 88 -9.63 -9.93 12.66
N TRP A 89 -8.57 -9.32 13.21
CA TRP A 89 -7.22 -9.88 13.15
C TRP A 89 -7.04 -11.24 13.86
N LYS A 90 -7.97 -11.64 14.75
CA LYS A 90 -7.89 -12.96 15.41
C LYS A 90 -8.39 -14.09 14.49
N THR A 91 -9.22 -13.75 13.52
CA THR A 91 -9.91 -14.71 12.64
C THR A 91 -9.46 -14.61 11.20
N ASN A 92 -8.97 -13.44 10.78
CA ASN A 92 -8.52 -13.13 9.42
C ASN A 92 -7.02 -12.84 9.38
N PRO A 93 -6.38 -12.93 8.19
CA PRO A 93 -5.02 -12.48 8.02
C PRO A 93 -4.90 -11.01 8.39
N PHE A 94 -4.06 -10.71 9.37
CA PHE A 94 -3.82 -9.36 9.89
C PHE A 94 -3.61 -8.28 8.83
N MET A 95 -3.04 -8.64 7.67
CA MET A 95 -2.74 -7.71 6.59
C MET A 95 -2.96 -8.39 5.25
N GLU A 96 -3.72 -7.71 4.38
CA GLU A 96 -4.06 -8.19 3.05
C GLU A 96 -3.86 -7.08 2.02
N LEU A 97 -3.14 -7.40 0.94
CA LEU A 97 -3.02 -6.54 -0.23
C LEU A 97 -4.08 -6.99 -1.23
N PHE A 98 -4.88 -6.06 -1.74
CA PHE A 98 -5.90 -6.33 -2.73
C PHE A 98 -5.64 -5.53 -3.99
N TYR A 99 -5.86 -6.15 -5.15
CA TYR A 99 -5.89 -5.48 -6.44
C TYR A 99 -7.22 -5.73 -7.14
N ILE A 100 -7.57 -4.88 -8.09
CA ILE A 100 -8.75 -5.08 -8.93
C ILE A 100 -8.35 -5.92 -10.13
N ASN A 101 -8.98 -7.07 -10.31
CA ASN A 101 -8.83 -7.87 -11.51
C ASN A 101 -9.37 -7.07 -12.73
N PRO A 102 -8.58 -6.87 -13.78
CA PRO A 102 -9.01 -6.07 -14.93
C PRO A 102 -10.18 -6.68 -15.71
N GLU A 103 -10.41 -7.99 -15.63
CA GLU A 103 -11.46 -8.68 -16.41
C GLU A 103 -12.84 -8.54 -15.77
N ASP A 104 -12.96 -8.88 -14.49
CA ASP A 104 -14.25 -8.95 -13.78
C ASP A 104 -14.45 -7.81 -12.77
N LYS A 105 -13.44 -6.97 -12.57
CA LYS A 105 -13.40 -5.86 -11.59
C LYS A 105 -13.55 -6.30 -10.14
N ASN A 106 -13.36 -7.59 -9.85
CA ASN A 106 -13.41 -8.10 -8.49
C ASN A 106 -12.11 -7.79 -7.74
N TRP A 107 -12.25 -7.65 -6.42
CA TRP A 107 -11.12 -7.55 -5.51
C TRP A 107 -10.47 -8.92 -5.33
N VAL A 108 -9.17 -9.01 -5.62
CA VAL A 108 -8.40 -10.23 -5.49
C VAL A 108 -7.29 -10.01 -4.47
N PRO A 109 -7.16 -10.88 -3.45
CA PRO A 109 -6.05 -10.82 -2.51
C PRO A 109 -4.75 -11.22 -3.21
N SER A 110 -3.72 -10.42 -3.02
CA SER A 110 -2.35 -10.69 -3.44
C SER A 110 -1.70 -11.69 -2.48
N ARG A 111 -0.81 -12.53 -3.02
CA ARG A 111 0.01 -13.47 -2.23
C ARG A 111 1.21 -12.79 -1.56
N ALA A 112 1.40 -11.49 -1.78
CA ALA A 112 2.51 -10.74 -1.20
C ALA A 112 2.32 -10.64 0.32
N LEU A 113 3.23 -11.26 1.05
CA LEU A 113 3.33 -11.19 2.50
C LEU A 113 4.59 -10.39 2.84
N GLN A 114 4.47 -9.53 3.86
CA GLN A 114 5.53 -8.94 4.70
C GLN A 114 5.68 -7.41 4.60
N LEU A 115 4.95 -6.73 5.48
CA LEU A 115 5.51 -5.76 6.42
C LEU A 115 4.87 -6.07 7.78
N LEU A 116 5.46 -6.97 8.57
CA LEU A 116 4.88 -7.34 9.87
C LEU A 116 5.77 -6.85 11.01
N THR A 117 5.16 -6.03 11.87
CA THR A 117 5.48 -5.97 13.30
C THR A 117 4.34 -6.66 14.06
N ASN A 118 4.55 -7.05 15.32
CA ASN A 118 3.52 -7.69 16.16
C ASN A 118 2.38 -6.73 16.58
N ASP A 119 2.37 -5.50 16.05
CA ASP A 119 1.47 -4.42 16.44
C ASP A 119 0.80 -3.81 15.18
N PRO A 120 -0.55 -3.79 15.10
CA PRO A 120 -1.31 -3.18 14.01
C PRO A 120 -0.98 -1.72 13.75
N GLU A 121 -0.93 -0.90 14.80
CA GLU A 121 -0.69 0.55 14.66
C GLU A 121 0.70 0.79 14.04
N SER A 122 1.73 0.14 14.59
CA SER A 122 3.10 0.22 14.06
C SER A 122 3.21 -0.34 12.64
N SER A 123 2.48 -1.42 12.31
CA SER A 123 2.52 -2.02 10.97
C SER A 123 1.96 -1.06 9.92
N VAL A 124 0.87 -0.36 10.24
CA VAL A 124 0.29 0.67 9.36
C VAL A 124 1.25 1.83 9.17
N VAL A 125 1.82 2.36 10.25
CA VAL A 125 2.77 3.48 10.16
C VAL A 125 3.96 3.10 9.30
N ASN A 126 4.54 1.91 9.50
CA ASN A 126 5.66 1.41 8.70
C ASN A 126 5.27 1.22 7.23
N ALA A 127 4.09 0.66 6.97
CA ALA A 127 3.56 0.47 5.61
C ALA A 127 3.38 1.82 4.91
N PHE A 128 2.77 2.79 5.57
CA PHE A 128 2.58 4.13 5.06
C PHE A 128 3.92 4.81 4.75
N GLN A 129 4.84 4.84 5.71
CA GLN A 129 6.16 5.45 5.53
C GLN A 129 6.94 4.80 4.38
N TYR A 130 6.85 3.47 4.25
CA TYR A 130 7.46 2.73 3.16
C TYR A 130 6.89 3.15 1.81
N LEU A 131 5.56 3.18 1.68
CA LEU A 131 4.87 3.58 0.45
C LEU A 131 5.17 5.02 0.06
N MET A 132 5.12 5.96 1.01
CA MET A 132 5.41 7.37 0.74
C MET A 132 6.86 7.59 0.32
N ALA A 133 7.80 6.81 0.89
CA ALA A 133 9.21 6.87 0.51
C ALA A 133 9.49 6.21 -0.85
N LEU A 134 8.69 5.21 -1.24
CA LEU A 134 8.81 4.46 -2.48
C LEU A 134 8.13 5.17 -3.66
N PHE A 135 6.86 5.55 -3.48
CA PHE A 135 6.09 6.37 -4.42
C PHE A 135 5.60 7.63 -3.70
N SER A 136 6.35 8.71 -3.87
CA SER A 136 5.97 10.02 -3.33
C SER A 136 4.76 10.56 -4.10
N ARG A 137 3.58 10.34 -3.53
CA ARG A 137 2.27 10.77 -4.05
C ARG A 137 1.46 11.40 -2.93
N PRO A 138 0.61 12.41 -3.22
CA PRO A 138 -0.21 13.05 -2.21
C PRO A 138 -1.24 12.08 -1.61
N VAL A 139 -1.67 12.39 -0.39
CA VAL A 139 -2.89 11.84 0.18
C VAL A 139 -4.05 12.74 -0.28
N GLU A 140 -5.00 12.18 -1.03
CA GLU A 140 -6.15 12.93 -1.52
C GLU A 140 -7.26 12.95 -0.48
N GLN A 141 -7.72 11.77 -0.03
CA GLN A 141 -8.85 11.67 0.89
C GLN A 141 -8.53 10.87 2.14
N ILE A 142 -9.13 11.28 3.25
CA ILE A 142 -9.08 10.54 4.53
C ILE A 142 -10.50 10.39 5.04
N PHE A 143 -10.93 9.14 5.21
CA PHE A 143 -12.18 8.76 5.84
C PHE A 143 -11.87 8.24 7.23
N LEU A 144 -12.34 8.95 8.25
CA LEU A 144 -12.10 8.63 9.66
C LEU A 144 -13.44 8.37 10.34
N GLU A 145 -13.67 7.13 10.74
CA GLU A 145 -14.81 6.76 11.57
C GLU A 145 -14.38 6.78 13.04
N LEU A 146 -15.00 7.65 13.83
CA LEU A 146 -14.67 7.81 15.25
C LEU A 146 -15.35 6.70 16.06
N ASP A 147 -14.51 5.91 16.70
CA ASP A 147 -14.90 4.85 17.64
C ASP A 147 -14.98 5.39 19.09
N GLU A 148 -15.69 4.67 19.96
CA GLU A 148 -15.85 5.07 21.37
C GLU A 148 -14.50 5.19 22.13
N PHE A 149 -13.46 4.50 21.64
CA PHE A 149 -12.13 4.47 22.27
C PHE A 149 -11.12 5.41 21.61
N ASN A 150 -11.54 6.20 20.61
CA ASN A 150 -10.68 7.08 19.80
C ASN A 150 -9.44 6.37 19.21
N GLN A 151 -9.52 5.06 18.98
CA GLN A 151 -8.46 4.30 18.34
C GLN A 151 -8.18 4.84 16.95
N SER A 152 -9.22 5.11 16.16
CA SER A 152 -9.11 5.63 14.80
C SER A 152 -8.37 6.97 14.78
N GLU A 153 -8.68 7.86 15.73
CA GLU A 153 -8.00 9.16 15.86
C GLU A 153 -6.52 9.00 16.24
N ARG A 154 -6.21 8.08 17.17
CA ARG A 154 -4.82 7.81 17.57
C ARG A 154 -3.98 7.29 16.40
N ILE A 155 -4.51 6.37 15.62
CA ILE A 155 -3.87 5.84 14.40
C ILE A 155 -3.66 6.96 13.39
N PHE A 156 -4.69 7.76 13.13
CA PHE A 156 -4.57 8.88 12.19
C PHE A 156 -3.43 9.84 12.59
N ARG A 157 -3.33 10.17 13.88
CA ARG A 157 -2.24 11.01 14.39
C ARG A 157 -0.86 10.36 14.24
N SER A 158 -0.75 9.04 14.40
CA SER A 158 0.53 8.32 14.29
C SER A 158 1.05 8.21 12.85
N LEU A 159 0.15 8.25 11.86
CA LEU A 159 0.52 8.30 10.45
C LEU A 159 1.32 9.58 10.10
N GLY A 160 1.14 10.66 10.86
CA GLY A 160 1.87 11.92 10.64
C GLY A 160 1.55 12.57 9.29
N ILE A 161 0.35 12.38 8.76
CA ILE A 161 -0.10 13.01 7.51
C ILE A 161 -0.31 14.50 7.79
N ASP A 162 0.53 15.33 7.19
CA ASP A 162 0.53 16.79 7.36
C ASP A 162 -0.35 17.52 6.33
N GLN A 163 -0.62 16.88 5.19
CA GLN A 163 -1.43 17.44 4.11
C GLN A 163 -2.37 16.39 3.50
N CYS A 164 -3.66 16.72 3.39
CA CYS A 164 -4.65 16.00 2.59
C CYS A 164 -5.63 16.99 1.94
N ASN A 165 -6.21 16.63 0.79
CA ASN A 165 -7.14 17.51 0.08
C ASN A 165 -8.53 17.49 0.73
N THR A 166 -8.97 16.34 1.24
CA THR A 166 -10.30 16.19 1.82
C THR A 166 -10.25 15.23 3.02
N MET A 167 -10.84 15.66 4.13
CA MET A 167 -11.01 14.83 5.32
C MET A 167 -12.50 14.72 5.65
N CYS A 168 -12.99 13.49 5.69
CA CYS A 168 -14.34 13.13 6.07
C CYS A 168 -14.30 12.45 7.43
N ILE A 169 -14.96 13.05 8.42
CA ILE A 169 -15.06 12.49 9.77
C ILE A 169 -16.50 12.09 10.02
N GLU A 170 -16.72 10.79 10.21
CA GLU A 170 -18.02 10.25 10.63
C GLU A 170 -17.95 9.94 12.12
N GLY A 171 -18.81 10.59 12.90
CA GLY A 171 -18.97 10.31 14.32
C GLY A 171 -20.24 9.50 14.53
N ASN A 172 -20.17 8.44 15.34
CA ASN A 172 -21.36 7.74 15.81
C ASN A 172 -22.32 8.74 16.47
N LYS A 173 -23.43 9.04 15.80
CA LYS A 173 -24.60 9.61 16.47
C LYS A 173 -25.18 8.47 17.31
N LYS A 174 -24.92 8.56 18.61
CA LYS A 174 -25.52 7.78 19.71
C LYS A 174 -26.84 7.10 19.37
#